data_AF-B7S8P1-F1
#
_entry.id   AF-B7S8P1-F1
#
_cell.length_a   1.000
_cell.length_b   1.000
_cell.length_c   1.000
_cell.angle_alpha   90.00
_cell.angle_beta   90.00
_cell.angle_gamma   90.00
#
_symmetry.space_group_name_H-M   'P 1'
#
loop_
_entity.id
_entity.type
_entity.pdbx_description
1 polymer ?
#
loop_
_entity_poly.entity_id
_entity_poly.type
_entity_poly.pdbx_seq_one_letter_code
_entity_poly.pdbx_strand_id
1 'polypeptide(L)'
;MEFKNTQLPVINFDQIVQGTGVKIKRHGALLPNSVRAVFCGPSNCGKTNALLTLIIHPNGLRFENIYLYSKSLNQPKYQFLKTLLKQIEGIGFFTFSEHEAVIKPDEAKPNSLMIFDDVACEKQDHIRAYFCMGRHKDVDGFYLCQTYTRIPKHLIRDNANFLVLFRQDEMNLKHIYNDHVNTDMSYNSFRDLCSVCWSKYGFLVIDKDSELNSGRYLNMKPEEIEKQKDILHQISQASDAIRRKHKLLKLGKDTAEKAMDEMFKPIVTPLQSLIESSKLKDIKKEENKETLVEKSEYDDPEEFNSLISEDRSSTFNDTPLAIAPSSSSTPARKNPLLTNHLQRLSIKHKDNDMRYGVRKKHGEMYIGDSNISFANDTVTVKDKNYPITQGLLELLFKKSPQDALITQDDKKKYLDIVQRPNTHRKNYDPSKSIYKDSSVKYNKYITEFVTKLGKGLPKFMITRKAPMDYVYWDNPNELVDRLRLLMASQAAGNPSHTNEIMSIIEELREAEVIY
;
A
#
# COMPACT_ATOMS: atom_id res chain seq x y z
N MET A 1 -21.61 17.87 -38.77
CA MET A 1 -20.15 17.66 -38.73
C MET A 1 -19.84 16.47 -39.60
N GLU A 2 -18.89 16.57 -40.52
CA GLU A 2 -18.34 15.40 -41.21
C GLU A 2 -17.23 14.79 -40.35
N PHE A 3 -17.40 13.54 -39.92
CA PHE A 3 -16.32 12.80 -39.27
C PHE A 3 -15.36 12.29 -40.34
N LYS A 4 -14.14 12.85 -40.41
CA LYS A 4 -13.08 12.32 -41.27
C LYS A 4 -12.71 10.91 -40.79
N ASN A 5 -13.07 9.90 -41.58
CA ASN A 5 -12.99 8.49 -41.22
C ASN A 5 -11.57 7.90 -41.35
N THR A 6 -10.55 8.67 -40.94
CA THR A 6 -9.15 8.22 -40.86
C THR A 6 -8.90 7.58 -39.50
N GLN A 7 -9.15 6.27 -39.40
CA GLN A 7 -8.81 5.50 -38.21
C GLN A 7 -7.29 5.31 -38.09
N LEU A 8 -6.72 5.67 -36.94
CA LEU A 8 -5.36 5.28 -36.57
C LEU A 8 -5.40 3.79 -36.18
N PRO A 9 -4.52 2.92 -36.72
CA PRO A 9 -4.49 1.50 -36.34
C PRO A 9 -3.97 1.34 -34.91
N VAL A 10 -4.88 1.19 -33.95
CA VAL A 10 -4.54 0.93 -32.54
C VAL A 10 -4.15 -0.54 -32.38
N ILE A 11 -2.85 -0.80 -32.20
CA ILE A 11 -2.31 -2.14 -31.96
C ILE A 11 -2.72 -2.61 -30.57
N ASN A 12 -3.42 -3.74 -30.48
CA ASN A 12 -3.78 -4.36 -29.21
C ASN A 12 -2.60 -5.18 -28.65
N PHE A 13 -1.78 -4.53 -27.82
CA PHE A 13 -0.60 -5.18 -27.23
C PHE A 13 -0.91 -6.38 -26.33
N ASP A 14 -2.13 -6.52 -25.77
CA ASP A 14 -2.51 -7.74 -25.02
C ASP A 14 -2.39 -8.99 -25.89
N GLN A 15 -2.80 -8.91 -27.17
CA GLN A 15 -2.74 -10.03 -28.12
C GLN A 15 -1.30 -10.36 -28.54
N ILE A 16 -0.38 -9.40 -28.43
CA ILE A 16 1.04 -9.60 -28.75
C ILE A 16 1.78 -10.20 -27.55
N VAL A 17 1.53 -9.68 -26.34
CA VAL A 17 2.25 -10.08 -25.12
C VAL A 17 1.77 -11.44 -24.59
N GLN A 18 0.49 -11.80 -24.77
CA GLN A 18 -0.07 -13.07 -24.30
C GLN A 18 0.08 -14.20 -25.34
N GLY A 19 0.61 -13.89 -26.53
CA GLY A 19 0.67 -14.79 -27.68
C GLY A 19 -0.73 -15.25 -28.14
N THR A 20 -0.77 -16.31 -28.95
CA THR A 20 -2.04 -16.98 -29.36
C THR A 20 -2.62 -17.88 -28.25
N GLY A 21 -2.26 -17.64 -26.99
CA GLY A 21 -2.76 -18.38 -25.84
C GLY A 21 -4.23 -18.06 -25.58
N VAL A 22 -5.10 -19.06 -25.71
CA VAL A 22 -6.52 -18.93 -25.36
C VAL A 22 -6.63 -18.58 -23.87
N LYS A 23 -7.20 -17.41 -23.53
CA LYS A 23 -7.49 -17.02 -22.15
C LYS A 23 -8.40 -18.07 -21.50
N ILE A 24 -7.82 -18.95 -20.68
CA ILE A 24 -8.54 -20.01 -19.97
C ILE A 24 -9.53 -19.34 -19.01
N LYS A 25 -10.83 -19.50 -19.26
CA LYS A 25 -11.88 -18.81 -18.49
C LYS A 25 -11.87 -19.29 -17.04
N ARG A 26 -11.41 -18.42 -16.12
CA ARG A 26 -11.16 -18.72 -14.70
C ARG A 26 -12.42 -19.13 -13.95
N HIS A 27 -13.57 -18.55 -14.28
CA HIS A 27 -14.88 -18.89 -13.71
C HIS A 27 -15.72 -19.77 -14.65
N GLY A 28 -16.96 -20.10 -14.24
CA GLY A 28 -17.93 -20.73 -15.14
C GLY A 28 -18.35 -19.86 -16.33
N ALA A 29 -19.03 -20.46 -17.31
CA ALA A 29 -19.33 -19.84 -18.59
C ALA A 29 -20.13 -18.52 -18.51
N LEU A 30 -21.00 -18.37 -17.50
CA LEU A 30 -21.89 -17.22 -17.29
C LEU A 30 -21.31 -16.11 -16.40
N LEU A 31 -20.00 -16.12 -16.15
CA LEU A 31 -19.32 -15.13 -15.31
C LEU A 31 -18.13 -14.49 -16.06
N PRO A 32 -17.75 -13.23 -15.78
CA PRO A 32 -16.50 -12.63 -16.26
C PRO A 32 -15.25 -13.42 -15.87
N ASN A 33 -14.12 -13.13 -16.52
CA ASN A 33 -12.83 -13.75 -16.16
C ASN A 33 -12.18 -13.12 -14.92
N SER A 34 -12.49 -11.84 -14.63
CA SER A 34 -12.23 -11.18 -13.36
C SER A 34 -13.43 -10.32 -13.00
N VAL A 35 -13.93 -10.47 -11.77
CA VAL A 35 -15.22 -9.97 -11.34
C VAL A 35 -15.07 -8.78 -10.39
N ARG A 36 -15.78 -7.70 -10.68
CA ARG A 36 -15.97 -6.53 -9.81
C ARG A 36 -17.48 -6.34 -9.66
N ALA A 37 -18.05 -7.10 -8.72
CA ALA A 37 -19.48 -7.30 -8.58
C ALA A 37 -20.14 -6.37 -7.56
N VAL A 38 -21.19 -5.67 -7.97
CA VAL A 38 -22.09 -4.92 -7.08
C VAL A 38 -23.40 -5.70 -6.91
N PHE A 39 -23.68 -6.16 -5.69
CA PHE A 39 -24.94 -6.78 -5.33
C PHE A 39 -25.82 -5.75 -4.64
N CYS A 40 -26.87 -5.26 -5.29
CA CYS A 40 -27.72 -4.19 -4.76
C CYS A 40 -29.15 -4.65 -4.54
N GLY A 41 -29.74 -4.27 -3.39
CA GLY A 41 -31.11 -4.61 -3.03
C GLY A 41 -31.40 -4.40 -1.54
N PRO A 42 -32.67 -4.22 -1.14
CA PRO A 42 -33.08 -4.04 0.26
C PRO A 42 -32.55 -5.10 1.23
N SER A 43 -32.72 -4.86 2.54
CA SER A 43 -32.46 -5.90 3.54
C SER A 43 -33.29 -7.17 3.26
N ASN A 44 -32.75 -8.34 3.60
CA ASN A 44 -33.33 -9.67 3.41
C ASN A 44 -33.74 -10.08 1.98
N CYS A 45 -33.47 -9.30 0.92
CA CYS A 45 -33.85 -9.65 -0.46
C CYS A 45 -33.08 -10.83 -1.10
N GLY A 46 -32.08 -11.40 -0.42
CA GLY A 46 -31.33 -12.57 -0.89
C GLY A 46 -29.90 -12.32 -1.39
N LYS A 47 -29.38 -11.07 -1.38
CA LYS A 47 -28.00 -10.71 -1.82
C LYS A 47 -26.93 -11.75 -1.47
N THR A 48 -26.76 -12.03 -0.17
CA THR A 48 -25.70 -12.93 0.28
C THR A 48 -26.00 -14.40 -0.02
N ASN A 49 -27.28 -14.79 -0.17
CA ASN A 49 -27.63 -16.13 -0.62
C ASN A 49 -27.18 -16.32 -2.08
N ALA A 50 -27.47 -15.36 -2.97
CA ALA A 50 -26.98 -15.40 -4.35
C ALA A 50 -25.44 -15.42 -4.43
N LEU A 51 -24.74 -14.66 -3.57
CA LEU A 51 -23.28 -14.75 -3.47
C LEU A 51 -22.81 -16.15 -3.03
N LEU A 52 -23.42 -16.74 -1.99
CA LEU A 52 -23.09 -18.10 -1.57
C LEU A 52 -23.40 -19.13 -2.67
N THR A 53 -24.50 -18.96 -3.43
CA THR A 53 -24.81 -19.79 -4.60
C THR A 53 -23.69 -19.71 -5.63
N LEU A 54 -23.19 -18.51 -5.99
CA LEU A 54 -22.05 -18.39 -6.91
C LEU A 54 -20.75 -19.01 -6.35
N ILE A 55 -20.51 -18.92 -5.05
CA ILE A 55 -19.35 -19.54 -4.37
C ILE A 55 -19.45 -21.07 -4.38
N ILE A 56 -20.64 -21.63 -4.18
CA ILE A 56 -20.86 -23.09 -4.02
C ILE A 56 -21.06 -23.78 -5.38
N HIS A 57 -21.87 -23.22 -6.27
CA HIS A 57 -22.35 -23.86 -7.50
C HIS A 57 -21.20 -24.43 -8.37
N PRO A 58 -21.32 -25.65 -8.96
CA PRO A 58 -20.25 -26.27 -9.73
C PRO A 58 -19.75 -25.44 -10.93
N ASN A 59 -20.65 -24.67 -11.54
CA ASN A 59 -20.33 -23.75 -12.65
C ASN A 59 -20.26 -22.27 -12.19
N GLY A 60 -19.99 -22.03 -10.91
CA GLY A 60 -19.86 -20.70 -10.32
C GLY A 60 -18.43 -20.15 -10.31
N LEU A 61 -18.11 -19.40 -9.26
CA LEU A 61 -16.79 -18.79 -9.00
C LEU A 61 -15.75 -19.87 -8.69
N ARG A 62 -14.51 -19.68 -9.16
CA ARG A 62 -13.34 -20.50 -8.81
C ARG A 62 -12.30 -19.63 -8.10
N PHE A 63 -11.75 -20.14 -7.00
CA PHE A 63 -10.88 -19.40 -6.08
C PHE A 63 -9.98 -20.34 -5.28
N GLU A 64 -8.92 -19.80 -4.72
CA GLU A 64 -8.02 -20.42 -3.74
C GLU A 64 -8.13 -19.76 -2.35
N ASN A 65 -8.54 -18.48 -2.27
CA ASN A 65 -8.80 -17.81 -1.00
C ASN A 65 -10.09 -16.98 -1.06
N ILE A 66 -10.74 -16.83 0.10
CA ILE A 66 -11.81 -15.89 0.33
C ILE A 66 -11.42 -14.98 1.50
N TYR A 67 -11.49 -13.69 1.25
CA TYR A 67 -11.36 -12.62 2.23
C TYR A 67 -12.76 -11.99 2.44
N LEU A 68 -13.20 -11.86 3.69
CA LEU A 68 -14.53 -11.35 4.03
C LEU A 68 -14.43 -10.22 5.08
N TYR A 69 -14.70 -8.99 4.67
CA TYR A 69 -14.89 -7.85 5.57
C TYR A 69 -16.38 -7.63 5.79
N SER A 70 -16.82 -7.73 7.06
CA SER A 70 -18.20 -7.48 7.45
C SER A 70 -18.32 -7.15 8.94
N LYS A 71 -19.23 -6.25 9.31
CA LYS A 71 -19.66 -6.11 10.72
C LYS A 71 -20.55 -7.29 11.17
N SER A 72 -21.02 -8.11 10.24
CA SER A 72 -22.04 -9.16 10.43
C SER A 72 -21.49 -10.60 10.32
N LEU A 73 -20.21 -10.83 10.65
CA LEU A 73 -19.55 -12.15 10.56
C LEU A 73 -20.27 -13.29 11.32
N ASN A 74 -21.05 -12.95 12.36
CA ASN A 74 -21.78 -13.92 13.19
C ASN A 74 -23.07 -14.46 12.52
N GLN A 75 -23.49 -13.93 11.36
CA GLN A 75 -24.69 -14.43 10.69
C GLN A 75 -24.53 -15.92 10.27
N PRO A 76 -25.54 -16.79 10.46
CA PRO A 76 -25.42 -18.24 10.25
C PRO A 76 -24.89 -18.66 8.87
N LYS A 77 -25.26 -17.92 7.81
CA LYS A 77 -24.75 -18.09 6.43
C LYS A 77 -23.21 -18.10 6.35
N TYR A 78 -22.54 -17.27 7.15
CA TYR A 78 -21.08 -17.17 7.16
C TYR A 78 -20.42 -18.21 8.06
N GLN A 79 -21.09 -18.66 9.13
CA GLN A 79 -20.63 -19.79 9.93
C GLN A 79 -20.76 -21.12 9.16
N PHE A 80 -21.82 -21.28 8.35
CA PHE A 80 -21.95 -22.36 7.37
C PHE A 80 -20.80 -22.33 6.36
N LEU A 81 -20.56 -21.19 5.69
CA LEU A 81 -19.45 -21.06 4.73
C LEU A 81 -18.08 -21.35 5.38
N LYS A 82 -17.83 -20.83 6.59
CA LYS A 82 -16.62 -21.09 7.37
C LYS A 82 -16.43 -22.57 7.71
N THR A 83 -17.52 -23.28 7.97
CA THR A 83 -17.51 -24.74 8.26
C THR A 83 -17.27 -25.54 6.99
N LEU A 84 -17.90 -25.15 5.88
CA LEU A 84 -17.75 -25.78 4.56
C LEU A 84 -16.29 -25.68 4.06
N LEU A 85 -15.72 -24.47 4.04
CA LEU A 85 -14.37 -24.24 3.52
C LEU A 85 -13.28 -24.91 4.38
N LYS A 86 -13.50 -25.04 5.70
CA LYS A 86 -12.61 -25.80 6.61
C LYS A 86 -12.48 -27.29 6.26
N GLN A 87 -13.40 -27.87 5.49
CA GLN A 87 -13.34 -29.27 5.03
C GLN A 87 -12.57 -29.45 3.71
N ILE A 88 -11.89 -28.40 3.23
CA ILE A 88 -11.22 -28.38 1.94
C ILE A 88 -9.79 -27.84 2.12
N GLU A 89 -8.82 -28.76 2.05
CA GLU A 89 -7.41 -28.43 2.20
C GLU A 89 -6.92 -27.47 1.11
N GLY A 90 -6.05 -26.53 1.49
CA GLY A 90 -5.46 -25.54 0.61
C GLY A 90 -6.33 -24.32 0.27
N ILE A 91 -7.57 -24.23 0.77
CA ILE A 91 -8.40 -23.03 0.61
C ILE A 91 -8.25 -22.09 1.82
N GLY A 92 -7.88 -20.83 1.56
CA GLY A 92 -7.84 -19.78 2.57
C GLY A 92 -9.22 -19.18 2.87
N PHE A 93 -9.57 -18.98 4.14
CA PHE A 93 -10.74 -18.21 4.55
C PHE A 93 -10.38 -17.23 5.66
N PHE A 94 -10.36 -15.94 5.33
CA PHE A 94 -9.92 -14.83 6.18
C PHE A 94 -11.09 -13.89 6.45
N THR A 95 -11.26 -13.44 7.69
CA THR A 95 -12.41 -12.63 8.10
C THR A 95 -11.99 -11.40 8.90
N PHE A 96 -12.51 -10.23 8.53
CA PHE A 96 -12.24 -8.95 9.16
C PHE A 96 -13.55 -8.33 9.67
N SER A 97 -13.56 -7.83 10.91
CA SER A 97 -14.64 -6.99 11.44
C SER A 97 -14.26 -5.50 11.43
N GLU A 98 -12.99 -5.18 11.71
CA GLU A 98 -12.50 -3.81 11.76
C GLU A 98 -11.84 -3.38 10.46
N HIS A 99 -12.02 -2.11 10.12
CA HIS A 99 -11.55 -1.51 8.89
C HIS A 99 -10.02 -1.59 8.77
N GLU A 100 -9.31 -1.15 9.80
CA GLU A 100 -7.85 -1.09 9.86
C GLU A 100 -7.16 -2.47 9.83
N ALA A 101 -7.92 -3.56 9.92
CA ALA A 101 -7.42 -4.93 9.79
C ALA A 101 -7.51 -5.48 8.36
N VAL A 102 -8.17 -4.77 7.44
CA VAL A 102 -8.36 -5.22 6.05
C VAL A 102 -7.07 -5.02 5.25
N ILE A 103 -6.55 -6.13 4.71
CA ILE A 103 -5.33 -6.10 3.89
C ILE A 103 -5.56 -5.38 2.55
N LYS A 104 -4.49 -4.81 1.99
CA LYS A 104 -4.54 -4.12 0.68
C LYS A 104 -4.55 -5.11 -0.50
N PRO A 105 -5.00 -4.70 -1.70
CA PRO A 105 -4.94 -5.56 -2.89
C PRO A 105 -3.54 -6.10 -3.21
N ASP A 106 -2.47 -5.36 -2.90
CA ASP A 106 -1.09 -5.80 -3.08
C ASP A 106 -0.64 -6.89 -2.09
N GLU A 107 -1.30 -6.98 -0.93
CA GLU A 107 -1.02 -7.93 0.15
C GLU A 107 -1.92 -9.20 0.04
N ALA A 108 -2.97 -9.13 -0.79
CA ALA A 108 -3.88 -10.23 -1.06
C ALA A 108 -3.26 -11.27 -2.01
N LYS A 109 -3.48 -12.54 -1.72
CA LYS A 109 -3.05 -13.65 -2.59
C LYS A 109 -3.84 -13.63 -3.92
N PRO A 110 -3.25 -14.07 -5.05
CA PRO A 110 -3.98 -14.24 -6.30
C PRO A 110 -5.04 -15.34 -6.20
N ASN A 111 -5.87 -15.47 -7.24
CA ASN A 111 -7.00 -16.39 -7.32
C ASN A 111 -8.01 -16.22 -6.16
N SER A 112 -8.22 -14.99 -5.68
CA SER A 112 -8.98 -14.74 -4.46
C SER A 112 -10.27 -13.98 -4.68
N LEU A 113 -11.25 -14.15 -3.79
CA LEU A 113 -12.44 -13.30 -3.71
C LEU A 113 -12.32 -12.38 -2.49
N MET A 114 -12.49 -11.07 -2.68
CA MET A 114 -12.63 -10.08 -1.60
C MET A 114 -14.11 -9.66 -1.49
N ILE A 115 -14.73 -10.01 -0.36
CA ILE A 115 -16.15 -9.82 -0.10
C ILE A 115 -16.35 -8.72 0.95
N PHE A 116 -17.20 -7.76 0.61
CA PHE A 116 -17.67 -6.67 1.46
C PHE A 116 -19.19 -6.82 1.64
N ASP A 117 -19.67 -7.24 2.82
CA ASP A 117 -21.11 -7.26 3.16
C ASP A 117 -21.34 -6.50 4.46
N ASP A 118 -22.42 -5.72 4.55
CA ASP A 118 -22.77 -4.95 5.76
C ASP A 118 -21.68 -3.94 6.22
N VAL A 119 -21.01 -3.28 5.26
CA VAL A 119 -19.97 -2.25 5.49
C VAL A 119 -20.26 -0.92 4.78
N ALA A 120 -21.53 -0.66 4.43
CA ALA A 120 -21.94 0.55 3.70
C ALA A 120 -21.91 1.85 4.52
N CYS A 121 -21.60 1.77 5.81
CA CYS A 121 -21.36 2.90 6.72
C CYS A 121 -19.88 3.07 7.11
N GLU A 122 -19.00 2.17 6.65
CA GLU A 122 -17.56 2.22 6.91
C GLU A 122 -16.84 3.10 5.88
N LYS A 123 -15.56 3.40 6.10
CA LYS A 123 -14.72 4.05 5.09
C LYS A 123 -14.62 3.16 3.84
N GLN A 124 -14.74 3.78 2.66
CA GLN A 124 -14.91 3.08 1.38
C GLN A 124 -13.60 2.89 0.59
N ASP A 125 -12.46 3.33 1.11
CA ASP A 125 -11.16 3.34 0.44
C ASP A 125 -10.61 1.94 0.14
N HIS A 126 -10.76 0.95 1.03
CA HIS A 126 -10.46 -0.45 0.68
C HIS A 126 -11.32 -0.94 -0.49
N ILE A 127 -12.62 -0.63 -0.52
CA ILE A 127 -13.52 -1.04 -1.59
C ILE A 127 -13.12 -0.38 -2.92
N ARG A 128 -12.85 0.92 -2.91
CA ARG A 128 -12.28 1.68 -4.04
C ARG A 128 -10.99 1.02 -4.55
N ALA A 129 -10.07 0.66 -3.65
CA ALA A 129 -8.79 0.03 -4.00
C ALA A 129 -8.96 -1.34 -4.66
N TYR A 130 -9.79 -2.24 -4.11
CA TYR A 130 -10.04 -3.55 -4.73
C TYR A 130 -10.77 -3.43 -6.08
N PHE A 131 -11.73 -2.52 -6.23
CA PHE A 131 -12.42 -2.29 -7.51
C PHE A 131 -11.50 -1.67 -8.58
N CYS A 132 -10.48 -0.90 -8.21
CA CYS A 132 -9.49 -0.37 -9.16
C CYS A 132 -8.38 -1.37 -9.50
N MET A 133 -7.79 -1.99 -8.48
CA MET A 133 -6.50 -2.69 -8.57
C MET A 133 -6.58 -4.20 -8.43
N GLY A 134 -7.64 -4.77 -7.82
CA GLY A 134 -7.75 -6.20 -7.54
C GLY A 134 -7.57 -7.10 -8.77
N ARG A 135 -8.12 -6.68 -9.92
CA ARG A 135 -7.98 -7.38 -11.21
C ARG A 135 -6.52 -7.59 -11.64
N HIS A 136 -5.61 -6.68 -11.27
CA HIS A 136 -4.18 -6.76 -11.60
C HIS A 136 -3.39 -7.69 -10.66
N LYS A 137 -4.06 -8.24 -9.64
CA LYS A 137 -3.55 -9.23 -8.68
C LYS A 137 -4.34 -10.55 -8.75
N ASP A 138 -5.22 -10.70 -9.74
CA ASP A 138 -6.19 -11.81 -9.83
C ASP A 138 -7.06 -11.96 -8.56
N VAL A 139 -7.55 -10.82 -8.06
CA VAL A 139 -8.50 -10.74 -6.94
C VAL A 139 -9.81 -10.11 -7.39
N ASP A 140 -10.90 -10.84 -7.18
CA ASP A 140 -12.26 -10.44 -7.55
C ASP A 140 -12.95 -9.71 -6.39
N GLY A 141 -13.53 -8.53 -6.66
CA GLY A 141 -14.22 -7.72 -5.66
C GLY A 141 -15.73 -7.97 -5.67
N PHE A 142 -16.34 -8.15 -4.49
CA PHE A 142 -17.78 -8.32 -4.32
C PHE A 142 -18.27 -7.35 -3.24
N TYR A 143 -19.14 -6.40 -3.61
CA TYR A 143 -19.71 -5.44 -2.66
C TYR A 143 -21.24 -5.57 -2.58
N LEU A 144 -21.73 -5.93 -1.39
CA LEU A 144 -23.14 -6.13 -1.08
C LEU A 144 -23.70 -4.88 -0.37
N CYS A 145 -24.64 -4.21 -1.06
CA CYS A 145 -25.15 -2.90 -0.70
C CYS A 145 -26.68 -2.93 -0.54
N GLN A 146 -27.24 -2.10 0.36
CA GLN A 146 -28.69 -1.97 0.47
C GLN A 146 -29.29 -0.99 -0.55
N THR A 147 -28.52 0.02 -0.96
CA THR A 147 -28.95 1.15 -1.79
C THR A 147 -27.84 1.45 -2.81
N TYR A 148 -28.19 1.69 -4.08
CA TYR A 148 -27.22 1.94 -5.14
C TYR A 148 -26.64 3.35 -5.10
N THR A 149 -27.46 4.36 -4.81
CA THR A 149 -27.03 5.77 -4.72
C THR A 149 -25.93 6.00 -3.68
N ARG A 150 -25.95 5.25 -2.57
CA ARG A 150 -24.94 5.28 -1.51
C ARG A 150 -23.58 4.73 -1.92
N ILE A 151 -23.47 4.02 -3.05
CA ILE A 151 -22.19 3.52 -3.55
C ILE A 151 -21.46 4.69 -4.21
N PRO A 152 -20.20 5.00 -3.87
CA PRO A 152 -19.41 5.99 -4.60
C PRO A 152 -19.40 5.70 -6.10
N LYS A 153 -19.71 6.70 -6.94
CA LYS A 153 -19.72 6.52 -8.39
C LYS A 153 -18.32 6.21 -8.90
N HIS A 154 -17.43 7.17 -8.67
CA HIS A 154 -16.01 7.06 -8.96
C HIS A 154 -15.37 5.88 -8.22
N LEU A 155 -14.47 5.21 -8.92
CA LEU A 155 -13.66 4.08 -8.47
C LEU A 155 -14.43 2.78 -8.13
N ILE A 156 -15.74 2.82 -7.83
CA ILE A 156 -16.56 1.62 -7.54
C ILE A 156 -17.61 1.38 -8.63
N ARG A 157 -18.65 2.21 -8.79
CA ARG A 157 -19.71 1.97 -9.81
C ARG A 157 -19.13 1.96 -11.22
N ASP A 158 -18.29 2.94 -11.54
CA ASP A 158 -17.69 3.08 -12.88
C ASP A 158 -16.87 1.81 -13.25
N ASN A 159 -16.11 1.27 -12.28
CA ASN A 159 -15.25 0.08 -12.44
C ASN A 159 -15.98 -1.27 -12.34
N ALA A 160 -17.21 -1.31 -11.80
CA ALA A 160 -17.99 -2.54 -11.69
C ALA A 160 -18.30 -3.08 -13.09
N ASN A 161 -17.99 -4.36 -13.33
CA ASN A 161 -18.37 -5.05 -14.58
C ASN A 161 -19.55 -6.01 -14.40
N PHE A 162 -19.87 -6.41 -13.17
CA PHE A 162 -20.95 -7.34 -12.89
C PHE A 162 -21.91 -6.70 -11.88
N LEU A 163 -23.20 -6.64 -12.19
CA LEU A 163 -24.22 -6.12 -11.26
C LEU A 163 -25.29 -7.15 -11.02
N VAL A 164 -25.64 -7.36 -9.75
CA VAL A 164 -26.69 -8.27 -9.32
C VAL A 164 -27.76 -7.44 -8.62
N LEU A 165 -28.85 -7.20 -9.34
CA LEU A 165 -29.87 -6.20 -9.02
C LEU A 165 -31.16 -6.89 -8.59
N PHE A 166 -31.38 -6.90 -7.28
CA PHE A 166 -32.68 -7.20 -6.69
C PHE A 166 -33.56 -5.94 -6.73
N ARG A 167 -34.87 -6.09 -6.46
CA ARG A 167 -35.89 -5.02 -6.53
C ARG A 167 -35.42 -3.71 -5.89
N GLN A 168 -35.32 -2.67 -6.71
CA GLN A 168 -35.01 -1.29 -6.32
C GLN A 168 -36.28 -0.42 -6.23
N ASP A 169 -36.12 0.79 -5.69
CA ASP A 169 -37.02 1.91 -5.94
C ASP A 169 -36.70 2.62 -7.28
N GLU A 170 -37.60 3.53 -7.67
CA GLU A 170 -37.54 4.32 -8.91
C GLU A 170 -36.33 5.27 -8.99
N MET A 171 -35.79 5.72 -7.85
CA MET A 171 -34.61 6.61 -7.81
C MET A 171 -33.35 5.80 -8.11
N ASN A 172 -33.12 4.72 -7.36
CA ASN A 172 -31.99 3.82 -7.56
C ASN A 172 -32.01 3.22 -8.97
N LEU A 173 -33.18 2.88 -9.51
CA LEU A 173 -33.34 2.37 -10.88
C LEU A 173 -32.90 3.40 -11.94
N LYS A 174 -33.20 4.69 -11.76
CA LYS A 174 -32.72 5.77 -12.66
C LYS A 174 -31.21 5.96 -12.61
N HIS A 175 -30.60 5.88 -11.42
CA HIS A 175 -29.14 5.97 -11.32
C HIS A 175 -28.45 4.77 -11.97
N ILE A 176 -28.92 3.54 -11.74
CA ILE A 176 -28.41 2.34 -12.42
C ILE A 176 -28.53 2.48 -13.93
N TYR A 177 -29.66 2.99 -14.42
CA TYR A 177 -29.88 3.22 -15.84
C TYR A 177 -28.87 4.21 -16.43
N ASN A 178 -28.73 5.38 -15.80
CA ASN A 178 -27.83 6.45 -16.25
C ASN A 178 -26.35 6.06 -16.19
N ASP A 179 -25.96 5.18 -15.26
CA ASP A 179 -24.57 4.74 -15.10
C ASP A 179 -24.21 3.52 -15.97
N HIS A 180 -25.16 2.66 -16.36
CA HIS A 180 -24.86 1.32 -16.93
C HIS A 180 -25.73 0.82 -18.10
N VAL A 181 -26.83 1.51 -18.46
CA VAL A 181 -27.85 0.96 -19.40
C VAL A 181 -28.35 1.96 -20.46
N ASN A 182 -28.16 3.27 -20.25
CA ASN A 182 -28.64 4.34 -21.13
C ASN A 182 -28.09 4.30 -22.57
N THR A 183 -26.99 3.59 -22.82
CA THR A 183 -26.46 3.34 -24.17
C THR A 183 -27.15 2.19 -24.91
N ASP A 184 -27.89 1.35 -24.19
CA ASP A 184 -28.25 0.00 -24.66
C ASP A 184 -29.76 -0.18 -24.91
N MET A 185 -30.60 0.52 -24.14
CA MET A 185 -32.06 0.49 -24.27
C MET A 185 -32.70 1.73 -23.62
N SER A 186 -34.02 1.91 -23.79
CA SER A 186 -34.75 3.00 -23.13
C SER A 186 -35.02 2.72 -21.64
N TYR A 187 -35.22 3.77 -20.84
CA TYR A 187 -35.55 3.64 -19.41
C TYR A 187 -36.82 2.80 -19.16
N ASN A 188 -37.85 2.96 -19.99
CA ASN A 188 -39.07 2.15 -19.89
C ASN A 188 -38.76 0.67 -20.17
N SER A 189 -38.03 0.37 -21.25
CA SER A 189 -37.59 -1.00 -21.57
C SER A 189 -36.79 -1.64 -20.43
N PHE A 190 -35.91 -0.88 -19.79
CA PHE A 190 -35.11 -1.33 -18.65
C PHE A 190 -35.96 -1.57 -17.39
N ARG A 191 -36.90 -0.66 -17.06
CA ARG A 191 -37.84 -0.83 -15.94
C ARG A 191 -38.72 -2.06 -16.13
N ASP A 192 -39.18 -2.29 -17.36
CA ASP A 192 -40.07 -3.40 -17.68
C ASP A 192 -39.29 -4.74 -17.66
N LEU A 193 -38.03 -4.76 -18.14
CA LEU A 193 -37.07 -5.87 -17.95
C LEU A 193 -36.85 -6.19 -16.47
N CYS A 194 -36.52 -5.19 -15.64
CA CYS A 194 -36.37 -5.35 -14.19
C CYS A 194 -37.64 -5.91 -13.55
N SER A 195 -38.82 -5.45 -13.96
CA SER A 195 -40.12 -5.93 -13.46
C SER A 195 -40.35 -7.41 -13.77
N VAL A 196 -39.94 -7.88 -14.95
CA VAL A 196 -39.97 -9.31 -15.32
C VAL A 196 -38.96 -10.12 -14.50
N CYS A 197 -37.74 -9.62 -14.32
CA CYS A 197 -36.69 -10.29 -13.54
C CYS A 197 -37.04 -10.42 -12.06
N TRP A 198 -37.64 -9.39 -11.45
CA TRP A 198 -38.02 -9.40 -10.03
C TRP A 198 -39.29 -10.19 -9.70
N SER A 199 -39.95 -10.79 -10.71
CA SER A 199 -41.06 -11.72 -10.50
C SER A 199 -40.56 -13.03 -9.85
N LYS A 200 -41.28 -13.49 -8.82
CA LYS A 200 -40.99 -14.73 -8.07
C LYS A 200 -39.54 -14.82 -7.54
N TYR A 201 -39.11 -13.82 -6.75
CA TYR A 201 -37.80 -13.77 -6.07
C TYR A 201 -36.56 -13.75 -6.99
N GLY A 202 -36.73 -13.55 -8.29
CA GLY A 202 -35.62 -13.36 -9.22
C GLY A 202 -34.90 -12.02 -9.07
N PHE A 203 -33.75 -11.92 -9.73
CA PHE A 203 -32.90 -10.74 -9.81
C PHE A 203 -32.34 -10.58 -11.22
N LEU A 204 -32.16 -9.33 -11.65
CA LEU A 204 -31.50 -9.01 -12.91
C LEU A 204 -29.98 -9.05 -12.68
N VAL A 205 -29.25 -9.73 -13.57
CA VAL A 205 -27.80 -9.59 -13.67
C VAL A 205 -27.45 -8.77 -14.89
N ILE A 206 -26.51 -7.82 -14.74
CA ILE A 206 -25.90 -7.08 -15.85
C ILE A 206 -24.41 -7.46 -15.90
N ASP A 207 -23.97 -8.07 -17.00
CA ASP A 207 -22.56 -8.35 -17.28
C ASP A 207 -22.04 -7.40 -18.38
N LYS A 208 -21.27 -6.37 -17.97
CA LYS A 208 -20.68 -5.37 -18.86
C LYS A 208 -19.46 -5.88 -19.64
N ASP A 209 -18.92 -7.06 -19.31
CA ASP A 209 -17.86 -7.70 -20.12
C ASP A 209 -18.46 -8.56 -21.27
N SER A 210 -19.77 -8.80 -21.27
CA SER A 210 -20.50 -9.52 -22.32
C SER A 210 -21.16 -8.56 -23.33
N GLU A 211 -21.25 -8.96 -24.60
CA GLU A 211 -21.92 -8.17 -25.64
C GLU A 211 -23.43 -8.07 -25.41
N LEU A 212 -24.05 -6.99 -25.90
CA LEU A 212 -25.48 -6.69 -25.73
C LEU A 212 -26.39 -7.86 -26.10
N ASN A 213 -26.11 -8.53 -27.23
CA ASN A 213 -26.88 -9.66 -27.74
C ASN A 213 -26.36 -11.03 -27.24
N SER A 214 -25.32 -11.06 -26.41
CA SER A 214 -24.59 -12.26 -25.99
C SER A 214 -24.54 -12.41 -24.46
N GLY A 215 -25.68 -12.17 -23.80
CA GLY A 215 -25.85 -12.43 -22.37
C GLY A 215 -25.56 -11.25 -21.42
N ARG A 216 -25.40 -10.01 -21.92
CA ARG A 216 -25.23 -8.81 -21.07
C ARG A 216 -26.33 -8.61 -20.03
N TYR A 217 -27.55 -9.08 -20.28
CA TYR A 217 -28.66 -9.09 -19.31
C TYR A 217 -29.15 -10.51 -19.07
N LEU A 218 -29.10 -10.99 -17.83
CA LEU A 218 -29.56 -12.33 -17.44
C LEU A 218 -30.65 -12.25 -16.36
N ASN A 219 -31.78 -12.92 -16.58
CA ASN A 219 -32.80 -13.14 -15.57
C ASN A 219 -32.39 -14.35 -14.72
N MET A 220 -31.83 -14.12 -13.54
CA MET A 220 -31.46 -15.20 -12.63
C MET A 220 -32.51 -15.35 -11.53
N LYS A 221 -32.82 -16.60 -11.18
CA LYS A 221 -33.73 -16.96 -10.10
C LYS A 221 -33.00 -17.88 -9.13
N PRO A 222 -33.23 -17.77 -7.81
CA PRO A 222 -32.88 -18.83 -6.89
C PRO A 222 -33.57 -20.11 -7.36
N GLU A 223 -32.84 -21.23 -7.41
CA GLU A 223 -33.47 -22.53 -7.56
C GLU A 223 -34.36 -22.78 -6.35
N GLU A 224 -35.60 -23.24 -6.58
CA GLU A 224 -36.44 -23.75 -5.50
C GLU A 224 -35.78 -25.05 -5.01
N ILE A 225 -35.03 -24.95 -3.91
CA ILE A 225 -34.46 -26.12 -3.23
C ILE A 225 -35.65 -26.96 -2.76
N GLU A 226 -35.93 -28.05 -3.49
CA GLU A 226 -36.83 -29.11 -3.03
C GLU A 226 -36.46 -29.51 -1.61
N LYS A 227 -37.44 -29.95 -0.81
CA LYS A 227 -37.29 -30.21 0.63
C LYS A 227 -36.47 -31.47 0.96
N GLN A 228 -35.27 -31.59 0.42
CA GLN A 228 -34.23 -32.53 0.81
C GLN A 228 -33.81 -32.20 2.24
N LYS A 229 -34.23 -33.05 3.19
CA LYS A 229 -34.13 -32.78 4.63
C LYS A 229 -32.71 -32.96 5.21
N ASP A 230 -31.75 -33.41 4.41
CA ASP A 230 -30.40 -33.75 4.87
C ASP A 230 -29.38 -32.64 4.57
N ILE A 231 -29.02 -31.93 5.64
CA ILE A 231 -28.02 -30.86 5.63
C ILE A 231 -26.60 -31.41 5.38
N LEU A 232 -26.28 -32.64 5.82
CA LEU A 232 -24.97 -33.24 5.56
C LEU A 232 -24.81 -33.57 4.07
N HIS A 233 -25.87 -34.04 3.41
CA HIS A 233 -25.82 -34.32 1.97
C HIS A 233 -25.54 -33.04 1.16
N GLN A 234 -26.21 -31.93 1.50
CA GLN A 234 -25.97 -30.62 0.87
C GLN A 234 -24.55 -30.09 1.13
N ILE A 235 -24.04 -30.23 2.37
CA ILE A 235 -22.65 -29.87 2.72
C ILE A 235 -21.65 -30.71 1.90
N SER A 236 -21.88 -32.02 1.75
CA SER A 236 -20.99 -32.89 0.97
C SER A 236 -20.96 -32.50 -0.50
N GLN A 237 -22.15 -32.34 -1.13
CA GLN A 237 -22.26 -31.88 -2.52
C GLN A 237 -21.57 -30.53 -2.75
N ALA A 238 -21.77 -29.58 -1.84
CA ALA A 238 -21.16 -28.25 -1.89
C ALA A 238 -19.63 -28.31 -1.75
N SER A 239 -19.12 -29.10 -0.80
CA SER A 239 -17.69 -29.35 -0.62
C SER A 239 -17.07 -29.96 -1.88
N ASP A 240 -17.72 -30.96 -2.49
CA ASP A 240 -17.21 -31.61 -3.70
C ASP A 240 -17.33 -30.74 -4.97
N ALA A 241 -18.29 -29.82 -5.03
CA ALA A 241 -18.34 -28.78 -6.06
C ALA A 241 -17.14 -27.82 -5.94
N ILE A 242 -16.84 -27.33 -4.73
CA ILE A 242 -15.71 -26.43 -4.47
C ILE A 242 -14.36 -27.14 -4.68
N ARG A 243 -14.20 -28.38 -4.18
CA ARG A 243 -13.01 -29.23 -4.43
C ARG A 243 -12.72 -29.41 -5.92
N ARG A 244 -13.74 -29.72 -6.73
CA ARG A 244 -13.60 -29.85 -8.20
C ARG A 244 -13.18 -28.52 -8.84
N LYS A 245 -13.78 -27.39 -8.45
CA LYS A 245 -13.39 -26.06 -8.95
C LYS A 245 -11.95 -25.68 -8.57
N HIS A 246 -11.53 -25.97 -7.35
CA HIS A 246 -10.15 -25.75 -6.86
C HIS A 246 -9.13 -26.63 -7.62
N LYS A 247 -9.45 -27.91 -7.85
CA LYS A 247 -8.59 -28.81 -8.64
C LYS A 247 -8.47 -28.39 -10.10
N LEU A 248 -9.56 -27.95 -10.74
CA LEU A 248 -9.53 -27.41 -12.10
C LEU A 248 -8.68 -26.14 -12.21
N LEU A 249 -8.74 -25.29 -11.19
CA LEU A 249 -7.97 -24.04 -11.13
C LEU A 249 -6.47 -24.29 -11.00
N LYS A 250 -6.06 -25.27 -10.19
CA LYS A 250 -4.66 -25.72 -10.10
C LYS A 250 -4.19 -26.42 -11.37
N LEU A 251 -4.97 -27.35 -11.92
CA LEU A 251 -4.61 -28.04 -13.18
C LEU A 251 -4.38 -27.06 -14.34
N GLY A 252 -5.12 -25.94 -14.39
CA GLY A 252 -4.90 -24.88 -15.37
C GLY A 252 -3.60 -24.07 -15.18
N LYS A 253 -3.05 -24.03 -13.96
CA LYS A 253 -1.70 -23.52 -13.69
C LYS A 253 -0.65 -24.56 -14.09
N ASP A 254 -0.80 -25.80 -13.64
CA ASP A 254 0.13 -26.91 -13.90
C ASP A 254 0.36 -27.16 -15.41
N THR A 255 -0.65 -26.91 -16.25
CA THR A 255 -0.53 -27.03 -17.71
C THR A 255 0.05 -25.78 -18.37
N ALA A 256 -0.25 -24.59 -17.87
CA ALA A 256 0.34 -23.33 -18.37
C ALA A 256 1.83 -23.22 -18.02
N GLU A 257 2.23 -23.65 -16.81
CA GLU A 257 3.61 -23.70 -16.36
C GLU A 257 4.44 -24.65 -17.23
N LYS A 258 3.96 -25.88 -17.48
CA LYS A 258 4.59 -26.84 -18.40
C LYS A 258 4.68 -26.33 -19.84
N ALA A 259 3.65 -25.64 -20.33
CA ALA A 259 3.68 -25.04 -21.66
C ALA A 259 4.70 -23.89 -21.76
N MET A 260 4.89 -23.10 -20.69
CA MET A 260 5.97 -22.11 -20.63
C MET A 260 7.35 -22.75 -20.53
N ASP A 261 7.53 -23.78 -19.70
CA ASP A 261 8.77 -24.56 -19.64
C ASP A 261 9.17 -25.12 -21.01
N GLU A 262 8.21 -25.69 -21.76
CA GLU A 262 8.46 -26.19 -23.12
C GLU A 262 8.73 -25.06 -24.13
N MET A 263 8.06 -23.91 -24.01
CA MET A 263 8.27 -22.74 -24.88
C MET A 263 9.62 -22.06 -24.64
N PHE A 264 10.08 -21.99 -23.38
CA PHE A 264 11.37 -21.39 -23.02
C PHE A 264 12.53 -22.39 -23.08
N LYS A 265 12.27 -23.70 -23.13
CA LYS A 265 13.27 -24.78 -23.32
C LYS A 265 14.34 -24.49 -24.39
N PRO A 266 14.00 -24.00 -25.61
CA PRO A 266 14.99 -23.71 -26.65
C PRO A 266 15.91 -22.53 -26.33
N ILE A 267 15.63 -21.75 -25.28
CA ILE A 267 16.45 -20.63 -24.78
C ILE A 267 17.18 -21.05 -23.49
N VAL A 268 16.45 -21.69 -22.57
CA VAL A 268 16.96 -22.13 -21.26
C VAL A 268 17.99 -23.26 -21.41
N THR A 269 17.75 -24.27 -22.25
CA THR A 269 18.68 -25.39 -22.41
C THR A 269 20.03 -24.98 -23.03
N PRO A 270 20.10 -24.14 -24.08
CA PRO A 270 21.38 -23.57 -24.52
C PRO A 270 22.09 -22.76 -23.43
N LEU A 271 21.39 -21.92 -22.66
CA LEU A 271 22.00 -21.15 -21.56
C LEU A 271 22.54 -22.07 -20.44
N GLN A 272 21.81 -23.13 -20.07
CA GLN A 272 22.30 -24.15 -19.14
C GLN A 272 23.55 -24.84 -19.68
N SER A 273 23.53 -25.28 -20.94
CA SER A 273 24.70 -25.91 -21.59
C SER A 273 25.90 -24.98 -21.70
N LEU A 274 25.68 -23.66 -21.84
CA LEU A 274 26.74 -22.65 -21.81
C LEU A 274 27.38 -22.54 -20.43
N ILE A 275 26.58 -22.53 -19.35
CA ILE A 275 27.05 -22.53 -17.94
C ILE A 275 27.79 -23.84 -17.58
N GLU A 276 27.37 -24.97 -18.14
CA GLU A 276 28.09 -26.24 -18.01
C GLU A 276 29.40 -26.23 -18.82
N SER A 277 29.39 -25.64 -20.02
CA SER A 277 30.58 -25.49 -20.86
C SER A 277 31.62 -24.50 -20.30
N SER A 278 31.21 -23.51 -19.51
CA SER A 278 32.15 -22.62 -18.79
C SER A 278 32.79 -23.36 -17.62
N LYS A 279 32.00 -24.08 -16.80
CA LYS A 279 32.54 -24.96 -15.75
C LYS A 279 33.54 -25.98 -16.30
N LEU A 280 33.27 -26.56 -17.48
CA LEU A 280 34.18 -27.49 -18.16
C LEU A 280 35.47 -26.84 -18.71
N LYS A 281 35.54 -25.51 -18.85
CA LYS A 281 36.77 -24.77 -19.18
C LYS A 281 37.61 -24.51 -17.94
N ASP A 282 36.96 -24.13 -16.84
CA ASP A 282 37.62 -23.85 -15.56
C ASP A 282 38.30 -25.11 -14.99
N ILE A 283 37.71 -26.29 -15.19
CA ILE A 283 38.25 -27.60 -14.77
C ILE A 283 39.59 -27.98 -15.43
N LYS A 284 40.07 -27.25 -16.45
CA LYS A 284 41.36 -27.55 -17.12
C LYS A 284 42.60 -26.85 -16.52
N LYS A 285 42.48 -26.14 -15.40
CA LYS A 285 43.64 -25.75 -14.58
C LYS A 285 43.37 -25.90 -13.09
N GLU A 286 44.35 -26.49 -12.41
CA GLU A 286 44.53 -26.55 -10.95
C GLU A 286 43.53 -27.45 -10.20
N GLU A 287 43.94 -28.70 -10.03
CA GLU A 287 43.36 -29.66 -9.08
C GLU A 287 43.70 -29.29 -7.62
N ASN A 288 42.99 -29.89 -6.66
CA ASN A 288 43.37 -30.04 -5.24
C ASN A 288 43.37 -28.72 -4.40
N LYS A 289 42.39 -28.41 -3.54
CA LYS A 289 41.64 -29.32 -2.63
C LYS A 289 40.32 -28.71 -2.06
N GLU A 290 39.36 -29.60 -1.81
CA GLU A 290 38.56 -29.81 -0.56
C GLU A 290 38.14 -28.58 0.30
N THR A 291 36.87 -28.36 0.70
CA THR A 291 35.61 -29.12 0.51
C THR A 291 34.36 -28.27 0.85
N LEU A 292 33.17 -28.73 0.38
CA LEU A 292 31.82 -28.49 0.92
C LEU A 292 31.29 -27.04 1.08
N VAL A 293 30.23 -26.73 0.33
CA VAL A 293 29.29 -25.61 0.59
C VAL A 293 27.86 -26.14 0.43
N GLU A 294 27.01 -25.95 1.43
CA GLU A 294 25.56 -26.23 1.34
C GLU A 294 24.80 -25.06 0.69
N LYS A 295 23.57 -25.32 0.23
CA LYS A 295 22.68 -24.28 -0.31
C LYS A 295 22.11 -23.41 0.82
N SER A 296 21.99 -22.11 0.55
CA SER A 296 21.00 -21.24 1.17
C SER A 296 20.35 -20.33 0.12
N GLU A 297 19.26 -19.66 0.50
CA GLU A 297 18.27 -19.05 -0.41
C GLU A 297 17.69 -17.79 0.27
N TYR A 298 17.26 -16.80 -0.53
CA TYR A 298 16.55 -15.54 -0.16
C TYR A 298 17.31 -14.29 0.39
N ASP A 299 16.97 -13.16 -0.27
CA ASP A 299 16.59 -11.80 0.22
C ASP A 299 17.55 -10.78 0.90
N ASP A 300 17.84 -9.72 0.11
CA ASP A 300 17.67 -8.27 0.42
C ASP A 300 18.65 -7.56 1.44
N PRO A 301 18.59 -6.23 1.73
CA PRO A 301 19.68 -5.35 1.26
C PRO A 301 20.21 -4.27 2.26
N GLU A 302 21.54 -4.17 2.48
CA GLU A 302 22.17 -3.02 3.16
C GLU A 302 23.51 -2.54 2.54
N GLU A 303 23.50 -2.08 1.27
CA GLU A 303 24.69 -1.48 0.65
C GLU A 303 24.75 0.06 0.80
N PHE A 304 25.17 0.55 1.97
CA PHE A 304 25.67 1.94 2.11
C PHE A 304 26.69 2.12 3.26
N ASN A 305 27.69 1.23 3.38
CA ASN A 305 28.70 1.31 4.46
C ASN A 305 30.11 0.81 4.06
N SER A 306 30.50 0.96 2.79
CA SER A 306 31.71 0.30 2.23
C SER A 306 32.56 1.16 1.26
N LEU A 307 32.56 2.50 1.38
CA LEU A 307 33.48 3.38 0.62
C LEU A 307 34.22 4.40 1.49
N ILE A 308 35.29 3.93 2.14
CA ILE A 308 36.68 4.34 1.85
C ILE A 308 37.61 3.33 2.54
N SER A 309 38.61 2.86 1.81
CA SER A 309 39.52 1.78 2.19
C SER A 309 40.69 2.26 3.06
N GLU A 310 41.30 1.28 3.75
CA GLU A 310 42.75 1.02 3.95
C GLU A 310 43.71 2.23 4.07
N ASP A 311 44.61 2.27 5.06
CA ASP A 311 45.82 1.44 4.96
C ASP A 311 46.40 0.90 6.30
N ARG A 312 47.48 0.13 6.16
CA ARG A 312 48.26 -0.66 7.15
C ARG A 312 49.37 0.23 7.77
N SER A 313 50.00 -0.02 8.93
CA SER A 313 49.85 -0.99 10.05
C SER A 313 50.31 -0.25 11.36
N SER A 314 50.89 -0.75 12.46
CA SER A 314 51.59 -2.00 12.86
C SER A 314 51.56 -2.17 14.41
N THR A 315 52.09 -3.28 14.93
CA THR A 315 52.29 -3.59 16.37
C THR A 315 53.54 -2.95 16.98
N PHE A 316 53.49 -2.65 18.29
CA PHE A 316 54.48 -3.05 19.33
C PHE A 316 53.90 -2.77 20.75
N ASN A 317 54.56 -3.28 21.80
CA ASN A 317 53.96 -3.50 23.14
C ASN A 317 54.45 -2.56 24.27
N ASP A 318 53.82 -2.73 25.45
CA ASP A 318 54.36 -2.62 26.82
C ASP A 318 54.57 -1.26 27.53
N THR A 319 53.53 -0.88 28.30
CA THR A 319 53.56 -0.49 29.75
C THR A 319 54.41 0.75 30.21
N PRO A 320 54.32 1.26 31.48
CA PRO A 320 54.30 2.71 31.71
C PRO A 320 55.38 3.28 32.68
N LEU A 321 55.66 4.60 32.60
CA LEU A 321 56.08 5.41 33.77
C LEU A 321 55.90 6.94 33.59
N ALA A 322 56.35 7.71 34.58
CA ALA A 322 55.83 8.97 35.09
C ALA A 322 56.47 10.31 34.60
N ILE A 323 55.70 11.42 34.75
CA ILE A 323 56.11 12.81 35.13
C ILE A 323 56.99 13.67 34.17
N ALA A 324 56.34 14.64 33.48
CA ALA A 324 56.44 16.13 33.54
C ALA A 324 57.77 16.90 33.81
N PRO A 325 57.86 18.26 33.63
CA PRO A 325 57.10 19.20 32.76
C PRO A 325 57.91 20.33 32.07
N SER A 326 57.35 20.95 31.01
CA SER A 326 57.55 22.37 30.54
C SER A 326 56.91 22.51 29.13
N SER A 327 56.57 23.68 28.57
CA SER A 327 56.17 24.99 29.11
C SER A 327 55.49 25.79 27.97
N SER A 328 54.58 26.75 28.18
CA SER A 328 53.66 26.98 29.31
C SER A 328 52.56 27.96 28.91
N SER A 329 51.29 27.53 28.87
CA SER A 329 50.10 28.41 28.82
C SER A 329 49.02 27.86 29.76
N THR A 330 48.24 28.77 30.37
CA THR A 330 47.43 28.50 31.57
C THR A 330 46.46 27.31 31.42
N PRO A 331 46.45 26.33 32.35
CA PRO A 331 45.61 25.14 32.21
C PRO A 331 44.13 25.46 32.45
N ALA A 332 43.35 25.53 31.37
CA ALA A 332 41.89 25.46 31.47
C ALA A 332 41.48 24.17 32.20
N ARG A 333 40.52 24.27 33.12
CA ARG A 333 40.03 23.13 33.93
C ARG A 333 39.57 22.00 33.00
N LYS A 334 40.21 20.83 33.08
CA LYS A 334 39.75 19.63 32.37
C LYS A 334 38.44 19.16 33.00
N ASN A 335 37.32 19.54 32.40
CA ASN A 335 35.99 19.13 32.83
C ASN A 335 35.88 17.58 32.83
N PRO A 336 35.70 16.92 33.99
CA PRO A 336 35.73 15.46 34.07
C PRO A 336 34.60 14.78 33.29
N LEU A 337 33.43 15.43 33.22
CA LEU A 337 32.28 14.93 32.46
C LEU A 337 32.60 14.90 30.97
N LEU A 338 33.05 16.03 30.41
CA LEU A 338 33.47 16.13 29.01
C LEU A 338 34.54 15.08 28.66
N THR A 339 35.53 14.88 29.54
CA THR A 339 36.62 13.92 29.33
C THR A 339 36.08 12.49 29.13
N ASN A 340 35.08 12.06 29.92
CA ASN A 340 34.44 10.75 29.79
C ASN A 340 33.69 10.61 28.45
N HIS A 341 32.93 11.64 28.05
CA HIS A 341 32.22 11.65 26.76
C HIS A 341 33.20 11.63 25.56
N LEU A 342 34.31 12.36 25.60
CA LEU A 342 35.33 12.37 24.54
C LEU A 342 36.11 11.04 24.45
N GLN A 343 36.38 10.38 25.58
CA GLN A 343 36.96 9.04 25.60
C GLN A 343 35.99 8.02 24.97
N ARG A 344 34.71 8.05 25.37
CA ARG A 344 33.65 7.19 24.79
C ARG A 344 33.42 7.43 23.30
N LEU A 345 33.55 8.67 22.82
CA LEU A 345 33.52 9.00 21.39
C LEU A 345 34.72 8.38 20.66
N SER A 346 35.92 8.48 21.24
CA SER A 346 37.15 8.00 20.61
C SER A 346 37.18 6.47 20.43
N ILE A 347 36.59 5.70 21.35
CA ILE A 347 36.43 4.24 21.23
C ILE A 347 35.18 3.80 20.43
N LYS A 348 34.48 4.73 19.74
CA LYS A 348 33.23 4.48 18.98
C LYS A 348 32.17 3.69 19.78
N HIS A 349 32.01 3.99 21.08
CA HIS A 349 31.09 3.25 21.95
C HIS A 349 29.63 3.23 21.43
N LYS A 350 28.96 2.07 21.50
CA LYS A 350 27.63 1.81 20.91
C LYS A 350 26.51 2.77 21.35
N ASP A 351 26.66 3.39 22.52
CA ASP A 351 25.70 4.35 23.07
C ASP A 351 25.74 5.72 22.38
N ASN A 352 26.78 6.00 21.58
CA ASN A 352 27.02 7.31 21.00
C ASN A 352 26.03 7.59 19.85
N ASP A 353 25.56 8.83 19.77
CA ASP A 353 24.72 9.27 18.65
C ASP A 353 25.56 9.85 17.51
N MET A 354 25.70 9.08 16.43
CA MET A 354 26.40 9.51 15.21
C MET A 354 25.53 10.33 14.24
N ARG A 355 24.23 10.51 14.53
CA ARG A 355 23.25 11.20 13.67
C ARG A 355 22.91 12.61 14.15
N TYR A 356 22.52 12.76 15.42
CA TYR A 356 22.22 14.05 16.03
C TYR A 356 23.22 14.47 17.11
N GLY A 357 24.21 13.63 17.40
CA GLY A 357 25.30 13.94 18.32
C GLY A 357 26.62 14.25 17.62
N VAL A 358 27.66 14.38 18.44
CA VAL A 358 29.03 14.66 18.03
C VAL A 358 29.67 13.42 17.41
N ARG A 359 30.27 13.58 16.22
CA ARG A 359 31.01 12.53 15.52
C ARG A 359 32.44 12.99 15.20
N LYS A 360 33.41 12.07 15.22
CA LYS A 360 34.81 12.36 14.88
C LYS A 360 35.11 11.92 13.44
N LYS A 361 35.70 12.80 12.62
CA LYS A 361 36.12 12.51 11.23
C LYS A 361 37.51 13.12 10.99
N HIS A 362 38.46 12.33 10.50
CA HIS A 362 39.84 12.75 10.22
C HIS A 362 40.51 13.55 11.36
N GLY A 363 40.32 13.11 12.61
CA GLY A 363 40.86 13.78 13.80
C GLY A 363 39.96 14.88 14.38
N GLU A 364 39.24 15.62 13.55
CA GLU A 364 38.31 16.69 13.91
C GLU A 364 36.95 16.17 14.43
N MET A 365 36.18 17.06 15.07
CA MET A 365 34.84 16.77 15.60
C MET A 365 33.77 17.62 14.91
N TYR A 366 32.70 16.96 14.49
CA TYR A 366 31.60 17.53 13.72
C TYR A 366 30.24 17.29 14.39
N ILE A 367 29.30 18.20 14.18
CA ILE A 367 27.86 18.00 14.39
C ILE A 367 27.10 18.66 13.24
N GLY A 368 26.13 17.95 12.65
CA GLY A 368 25.52 18.39 11.38
C GLY A 368 26.57 18.59 10.28
N ASP A 369 26.50 19.71 9.56
CA ASP A 369 27.44 20.16 8.52
C ASP A 369 28.73 20.81 9.05
N SER A 370 28.85 21.05 10.37
CA SER A 370 29.85 21.97 10.93
C SER A 370 30.81 21.31 11.92
N ASN A 371 31.98 21.92 12.07
CA ASN A 371 32.89 21.65 13.19
C ASN A 371 32.27 22.07 14.53
N ILE A 372 32.62 21.32 15.58
CA ILE A 372 32.25 21.56 16.98
C ILE A 372 33.51 21.43 17.85
N SER A 373 33.82 22.49 18.61
CA SER A 373 34.95 22.51 19.54
C SER A 373 34.47 22.66 20.99
N PHE A 374 35.34 22.28 21.92
CA PHE A 374 35.10 22.33 23.36
C PHE A 374 36.29 23.01 24.04
N ALA A 375 36.07 24.18 24.62
CA ALA A 375 37.10 24.99 25.26
C ALA A 375 36.52 25.83 26.41
N ASN A 376 37.28 26.04 27.48
CA ASN A 376 36.93 26.93 28.60
C ASN A 376 35.51 26.72 29.16
N ASP A 377 35.13 25.45 29.40
CA ASP A 377 33.78 25.04 29.81
C ASP A 377 32.64 25.51 28.87
N THR A 378 32.95 25.71 27.59
CA THR A 378 31.97 26.02 26.52
C THR A 378 32.10 25.07 25.33
N VAL A 379 30.97 24.86 24.65
CA VAL A 379 30.85 24.24 23.32
C VAL A 379 30.76 25.37 22.28
N THR A 380 31.47 25.29 21.16
CA THR A 380 31.38 26.27 20.08
C THR A 380 30.91 25.62 18.78
N VAL A 381 29.87 26.18 18.14
CA VAL A 381 29.31 25.74 16.85
C VAL A 381 28.84 26.94 16.03
N LYS A 382 29.38 27.12 14.80
CA LYS A 382 29.07 28.26 13.91
C LYS A 382 29.10 29.60 14.65
N ASP A 383 30.26 29.88 15.26
CA ASP A 383 30.59 31.15 15.92
C ASP A 383 29.68 31.54 17.11
N LYS A 384 29.02 30.55 17.73
CA LYS A 384 28.26 30.72 18.97
C LYS A 384 28.73 29.73 20.03
N ASN A 385 28.88 30.25 21.25
CA ASN A 385 29.35 29.53 22.42
C ASN A 385 28.17 29.16 23.34
N TYR A 386 28.21 27.96 23.91
CA TYR A 386 27.20 27.41 24.81
C TYR A 386 27.88 26.88 26.08
N PRO A 387 27.51 27.33 27.30
CA PRO A 387 28.06 26.79 28.54
C PRO A 387 27.81 25.28 28.65
N ILE A 388 28.86 24.52 29.00
CA ILE A 388 28.79 23.07 29.19
C ILE A 388 27.99 22.76 30.46
N THR A 389 26.97 21.92 30.30
CA THR A 389 26.17 21.33 31.39
C THR A 389 26.13 19.81 31.21
N GLN A 390 25.79 19.08 32.28
CA GLN A 390 25.64 17.63 32.20
C GLN A 390 24.51 17.23 31.23
N GLY A 391 23.37 17.93 31.26
CA GLY A 391 22.26 17.69 30.33
C GLY A 391 22.59 17.99 28.88
N LEU A 392 23.38 19.04 28.60
CA LEU A 392 23.81 19.35 27.24
C LEU A 392 24.83 18.33 26.71
N LEU A 393 25.77 17.84 27.53
CA LEU A 393 26.69 16.76 27.13
C LEU A 393 25.93 15.44 26.89
N GLU A 394 24.98 15.10 27.75
CA GLU A 394 24.14 13.91 27.58
C GLU A 394 23.35 13.98 26.26
N LEU A 395 22.75 15.14 25.94
CA LEU A 395 22.10 15.39 24.64
C LEU A 395 23.08 15.41 23.45
N LEU A 396 24.30 15.92 23.60
CA LEU A 396 25.27 16.00 22.50
C LEU A 396 25.95 14.66 22.18
N PHE A 397 26.04 13.72 23.13
CA PHE A 397 26.79 12.48 22.93
C PHE A 397 25.94 11.21 22.92
N LYS A 398 24.87 11.09 23.71
CA LYS A 398 24.11 9.82 23.83
C LYS A 398 23.00 9.68 22.78
N LYS A 399 22.78 8.43 22.33
CA LYS A 399 21.63 7.99 21.51
C LYS A 399 20.34 7.86 22.33
N SER A 400 20.46 7.42 23.58
CA SER A 400 19.36 7.31 24.55
C SER A 400 19.72 8.10 25.82
N PRO A 401 19.51 9.42 25.84
CA PRO A 401 19.93 10.30 26.93
C PRO A 401 18.95 10.27 28.12
N GLN A 402 19.46 10.39 29.35
CA GLN A 402 18.66 10.33 30.59
C GLN A 402 17.90 11.64 30.91
N ASP A 403 16.56 11.59 30.99
CA ASP A 403 15.71 12.77 31.25
C ASP A 403 16.08 13.54 32.52
N ALA A 404 16.40 12.81 33.60
CA ALA A 404 16.66 13.37 34.93
C ALA A 404 17.87 14.31 34.98
N LEU A 405 18.72 14.30 33.95
CA LEU A 405 19.90 15.14 33.83
C LEU A 405 19.68 16.38 32.94
N ILE A 406 18.50 16.52 32.32
CA ILE A 406 18.26 17.47 31.21
C ILE A 406 17.24 18.54 31.61
N THR A 407 17.71 19.78 31.77
CA THR A 407 16.84 20.94 31.99
C THR A 407 16.14 21.41 30.70
N GLN A 408 15.13 22.28 30.82
CA GLN A 408 14.54 22.92 29.63
C GLN A 408 15.53 23.86 28.91
N ASP A 409 16.53 24.41 29.61
CA ASP A 409 17.54 25.28 29.00
C ASP A 409 18.54 24.47 28.15
N ASP A 410 18.92 23.28 28.62
CA ASP A 410 19.75 22.34 27.84
C ASP A 410 19.04 21.93 26.54
N LYS A 411 17.73 21.70 26.59
CA LYS A 411 16.90 21.41 25.39
C LYS A 411 16.92 22.58 24.40
N LYS A 412 16.78 23.82 24.87
CA LYS A 412 16.85 25.03 24.02
C LYS A 412 18.22 25.19 23.37
N LYS A 413 19.30 25.02 24.13
CA LYS A 413 20.70 25.07 23.65
C LYS A 413 20.97 23.97 22.60
N TYR A 414 20.57 22.74 22.90
CA TYR A 414 20.71 21.60 21.99
C TYR A 414 19.93 21.78 20.68
N LEU A 415 18.70 22.33 20.73
CA LEU A 415 17.92 22.60 19.53
C LEU A 415 18.58 23.63 18.59
N ASP A 416 19.16 24.70 19.12
CA ASP A 416 19.94 25.69 18.35
C ASP A 416 21.19 25.04 17.72
N ILE A 417 21.87 24.13 18.45
CA ILE A 417 22.98 23.31 17.94
C ILE A 417 22.54 22.25 16.90
N VAL A 418 21.28 21.80 16.90
CA VAL A 418 20.69 20.91 15.89
C VAL A 418 20.17 21.68 14.66
N GLN A 419 19.79 22.95 14.83
CA GLN A 419 19.34 23.82 13.76
C GLN A 419 20.49 24.38 12.93
N ARG A 420 21.44 25.08 13.58
CA ARG A 420 22.50 25.88 12.94
C ARG A 420 23.36 25.10 11.94
N PRO A 421 23.72 23.83 12.19
CA PRO A 421 24.49 23.02 11.26
C PRO A 421 23.61 22.01 10.51
N ASN A 422 22.32 22.29 10.32
CA ASN A 422 21.43 21.48 9.48
C ASN A 422 21.31 19.99 9.88
N THR A 423 21.62 19.62 11.13
CA THR A 423 21.62 18.23 11.63
C THR A 423 20.29 17.50 11.42
N HIS A 424 19.20 18.28 11.38
CA HIS A 424 17.82 17.84 11.14
C HIS A 424 17.47 17.58 9.64
N ARG A 425 18.37 17.83 8.69
CA ARG A 425 18.14 17.67 7.23
C ARG A 425 18.81 16.43 6.65
N LYS A 426 18.33 16.00 5.48
CA LYS A 426 18.99 14.95 4.68
C LYS A 426 20.41 15.40 4.33
N ASN A 427 21.38 14.52 4.58
CA ASN A 427 22.82 14.72 4.32
C ASN A 427 23.42 15.98 4.97
N TYR A 428 22.76 16.54 6.00
CA TYR A 428 23.08 17.83 6.62
C TYR A 428 23.09 19.03 5.65
N ASP A 429 22.45 18.90 4.49
CA ASP A 429 22.46 19.91 3.45
C ASP A 429 21.27 20.88 3.62
N PRO A 430 21.49 22.21 3.69
CA PRO A 430 20.43 23.21 3.88
C PRO A 430 19.36 23.20 2.78
N SER A 431 19.71 22.77 1.55
CA SER A 431 18.78 22.68 0.41
C SER A 431 17.85 21.48 0.50
N LYS A 432 18.22 20.42 1.22
CA LYS A 432 17.44 19.17 1.26
C LYS A 432 16.33 19.24 2.31
N SER A 433 15.35 18.35 2.13
CA SER A 433 14.25 18.18 3.08
C SER A 433 14.77 17.81 4.47
N ILE A 434 13.96 18.11 5.49
CA ILE A 434 14.04 17.49 6.82
C ILE A 434 14.19 15.96 6.65
N TYR A 435 15.07 15.37 7.46
CA TYR A 435 15.20 13.92 7.58
C TYR A 435 14.22 13.43 8.65
N LYS A 436 13.33 12.53 8.26
CA LYS A 436 12.38 11.88 9.18
C LYS A 436 13.05 10.64 9.75
N ASP A 437 13.04 10.53 11.08
CA ASP A 437 13.77 9.53 11.84
C ASP A 437 12.83 8.94 12.91
N SER A 438 12.97 7.65 13.21
CA SER A 438 12.12 6.93 14.17
C SER A 438 12.70 6.86 15.58
N SER A 439 13.92 7.34 15.80
CA SER A 439 14.62 7.25 17.07
C SER A 439 13.91 8.01 18.19
N VAL A 440 14.04 7.48 19.41
CA VAL A 440 13.53 8.09 20.64
C VAL A 440 14.03 9.53 20.77
N LYS A 441 15.30 9.79 20.42
CA LYS A 441 15.92 11.11 20.54
C LYS A 441 15.33 12.14 19.57
N TYR A 442 15.11 11.77 18.31
CA TYR A 442 14.43 12.62 17.34
C TYR A 442 13.00 12.93 17.81
N ASN A 443 12.23 11.89 18.12
CA ASN A 443 10.82 12.02 18.52
C ASN A 443 10.61 12.84 19.81
N LYS A 444 11.54 12.74 20.77
CA LYS A 444 11.41 13.36 22.10
C LYS A 444 12.03 14.76 22.24
N TYR A 445 13.07 15.07 21.47
CA TYR A 445 13.82 16.34 21.62
C TYR A 445 13.91 17.19 20.35
N ILE A 446 13.52 16.67 19.17
CA ILE A 446 13.74 17.35 17.87
C ILE A 446 12.41 17.58 17.14
N THR A 447 11.45 16.64 17.17
CA THR A 447 10.17 16.73 16.45
C THR A 447 9.34 17.98 16.80
N GLU A 448 9.28 18.39 18.07
CA GLU A 448 8.51 19.57 18.49
C GLU A 448 9.05 20.88 17.85
N PHE A 449 10.36 20.94 17.60
CA PHE A 449 11.01 22.08 16.95
C PHE A 449 10.87 22.02 15.42
N VAL A 450 11.11 20.84 14.85
CA VAL A 450 10.99 20.56 13.41
C VAL A 450 9.57 20.80 12.88
N THR A 451 8.54 20.61 13.70
CA THR A 451 7.14 20.90 13.34
C THR A 451 6.74 22.37 13.49
N LYS A 452 7.51 23.18 14.24
CA LYS A 452 7.27 24.63 14.41
C LYS A 452 7.91 25.49 13.33
N LEU A 453 8.93 24.99 12.63
CA LEU A 453 9.73 25.70 11.62
C LEU A 453 9.01 25.89 10.25
N GLY A 454 7.68 26.07 10.31
CA GLY A 454 6.79 26.11 9.17
C GLY A 454 6.13 24.76 8.91
N LYS A 455 4.79 24.74 8.98
CA LYS A 455 4.02 23.83 8.12
C LYS A 455 4.32 24.26 6.68
N GLY A 456 5.25 23.57 6.01
CA GLY A 456 5.39 23.71 4.56
C GLY A 456 4.06 23.45 3.87
N LEU A 457 3.91 23.93 2.63
CA LEU A 457 2.70 23.78 1.80
C LEU A 457 1.98 22.46 2.11
N PRO A 458 0.68 22.49 2.50
CA PRO A 458 -0.05 21.28 2.85
C PRO A 458 0.15 20.19 1.79
N LYS A 459 0.14 18.90 2.16
CA LYS A 459 0.54 17.82 1.23
C LYS A 459 -0.13 17.90 -0.16
N PHE A 460 -1.38 18.35 -0.21
CA PHE A 460 -2.18 18.55 -1.43
C PHE A 460 -1.76 19.76 -2.30
N MET A 461 -1.02 20.73 -1.75
CA MET A 461 -0.47 21.89 -2.47
C MET A 461 1.00 21.70 -2.92
N ILE A 462 1.61 20.54 -2.67
CA ILE A 462 2.95 20.21 -3.18
C ILE A 462 2.80 19.39 -4.46
N THR A 463 2.94 20.05 -5.61
CA THR A 463 2.91 19.39 -6.93
C THR A 463 4.08 18.40 -7.05
N ARG A 464 3.75 17.11 -7.03
CA ARG A 464 4.68 16.02 -7.34
C ARG A 464 4.69 15.79 -8.85
N LYS A 465 5.84 15.40 -9.40
CA LYS A 465 5.87 14.66 -10.67
C LYS A 465 5.43 13.21 -10.41
N ALA A 466 4.13 13.03 -10.29
CA ALA A 466 3.40 11.76 -10.10
C ALA A 466 2.07 11.86 -10.87
N PRO A 467 1.43 10.75 -11.28
CA PRO A 467 0.09 10.80 -11.87
C PRO A 467 -0.92 11.41 -10.89
N MET A 468 -1.94 12.07 -11.44
CA MET A 468 -2.95 12.91 -10.73
C MET A 468 -3.37 12.36 -9.35
N ASP A 469 -2.88 12.98 -8.27
CA ASP A 469 -3.40 12.80 -6.92
C ASP A 469 -4.78 13.46 -6.82
N TYR A 470 -5.86 12.70 -7.00
CA TYR A 470 -7.23 13.17 -6.76
C TYR A 470 -7.48 13.32 -5.25
N VAL A 471 -7.66 14.57 -4.80
CA VAL A 471 -8.02 14.88 -3.41
C VAL A 471 -9.53 14.93 -3.30
N TYR A 472 -10.11 14.02 -2.51
CA TYR A 472 -11.55 13.93 -2.26
C TYR A 472 -11.90 14.60 -0.93
N TRP A 473 -13.00 15.36 -0.88
CA TRP A 473 -13.43 16.11 0.30
C TRP A 473 -14.75 15.57 0.83
N ASP A 474 -14.72 14.85 1.96
CA ASP A 474 -15.92 14.22 2.55
C ASP A 474 -16.75 15.18 3.44
N ASN A 475 -16.44 16.49 3.45
CA ASN A 475 -17.01 17.51 4.34
C ASN A 475 -17.11 18.89 3.63
N PRO A 476 -18.31 19.46 3.43
CA PRO A 476 -18.48 20.76 2.77
C PRO A 476 -17.75 21.94 3.45
N ASN A 477 -17.49 21.87 4.76
CA ASN A 477 -16.73 22.93 5.44
C ASN A 477 -15.26 22.96 4.99
N GLU A 478 -14.69 21.80 4.66
CA GLU A 478 -13.32 21.70 4.16
C GLU A 478 -13.20 22.20 2.72
N LEU A 479 -14.26 22.02 1.90
CA LEU A 479 -14.39 22.68 0.59
C LEU A 479 -14.45 24.20 0.72
N VAL A 480 -15.21 24.74 1.68
CA VAL A 480 -15.30 26.18 1.92
C VAL A 480 -13.95 26.77 2.40
N ASP A 481 -13.25 26.11 3.32
CA ASP A 481 -11.91 26.54 3.75
C ASP A 481 -10.85 26.38 2.63
N ARG A 482 -10.96 25.35 1.79
CA ARG A 482 -10.13 25.18 0.59
C ARG A 482 -10.37 26.32 -0.40
N LEU A 483 -11.63 26.61 -0.73
CA LEU A 483 -12.03 27.71 -1.61
C LEU A 483 -11.51 29.06 -1.08
N ARG A 484 -11.65 29.32 0.22
CA ARG A 484 -11.15 30.53 0.88
C ARG A 484 -9.63 30.69 0.74
N LEU A 485 -8.87 29.61 0.90
CA LEU A 485 -7.42 29.58 0.68
C LEU A 485 -7.04 29.83 -0.79
N LEU A 486 -7.79 29.26 -1.74
CA LEU A 486 -7.54 29.44 -3.17
C LEU A 486 -7.87 30.86 -3.65
N MET A 487 -9.01 31.42 -3.23
CA MET A 487 -9.38 32.80 -3.51
C MET A 487 -8.36 33.79 -2.92
N ALA A 488 -7.85 33.54 -1.72
CA ALA A 488 -6.76 34.34 -1.14
C ALA A 488 -5.46 34.25 -1.98
N SER A 489 -5.13 33.08 -2.54
CA SER A 489 -3.98 32.93 -3.43
C SER A 489 -4.17 33.60 -4.80
N GLN A 490 -5.39 33.61 -5.34
CA GLN A 490 -5.73 34.33 -6.57
C GLN A 490 -5.71 35.85 -6.36
N ALA A 491 -6.21 36.34 -5.22
CA ALA A 491 -6.13 37.75 -4.83
C ALA A 491 -4.68 38.23 -4.61
N ALA A 492 -3.78 37.33 -4.22
CA ALA A 492 -2.33 37.56 -4.19
C ALA A 492 -1.64 37.47 -5.58
N GLY A 493 -2.42 37.41 -6.68
CA GLY A 493 -1.92 37.49 -8.05
C GLY A 493 -1.54 36.16 -8.71
N ASN A 494 -1.92 35.00 -8.14
CA ASN A 494 -1.59 33.69 -8.70
C ASN A 494 -2.79 33.03 -9.42
N PRO A 495 -2.88 33.07 -10.77
CA PRO A 495 -4.04 32.58 -11.52
C PRO A 495 -4.11 31.04 -11.66
N SER A 496 -3.10 30.31 -11.18
CA SER A 496 -2.90 28.87 -11.39
C SER A 496 -4.02 27.97 -10.83
N HIS A 497 -4.92 28.52 -10.01
CA HIS A 497 -5.96 27.78 -9.29
C HIS A 497 -7.38 27.96 -9.84
N THR A 498 -7.57 28.72 -10.92
CA THR A 498 -8.91 29.05 -11.46
C THR A 498 -9.79 27.82 -11.72
N ASN A 499 -9.22 26.72 -12.25
CA ASN A 499 -9.96 25.49 -12.52
C ASN A 499 -10.34 24.73 -11.23
N GLU A 500 -9.49 24.76 -10.20
CA GLU A 500 -9.77 24.15 -8.90
C GLU A 500 -10.87 24.93 -8.16
N ILE A 501 -10.84 26.27 -8.27
CA ILE A 501 -11.87 27.17 -7.75
C ILE A 501 -13.23 26.87 -8.41
N MET A 502 -13.29 26.73 -9.74
CA MET A 502 -14.53 26.37 -10.44
C MET A 502 -15.04 24.99 -10.01
N SER A 503 -14.18 23.97 -9.97
CA SER A 503 -14.56 22.61 -9.55
C SER A 503 -15.16 22.58 -8.14
N ILE A 504 -14.62 23.35 -7.19
CA ILE A 504 -15.15 23.44 -5.82
C ILE A 504 -16.48 24.23 -5.77
N ILE A 505 -16.64 25.26 -6.61
CA ILE A 505 -17.90 25.98 -6.74
C ILE A 505 -19.00 25.07 -7.34
N GLU A 506 -18.65 24.18 -8.28
CA GLU A 506 -19.57 23.19 -8.84
C GLU A 506 -19.94 22.12 -7.80
N GLU A 507 -18.98 21.53 -7.06
CA GLU A 507 -19.28 20.59 -5.96
C GLU A 507 -20.18 21.21 -4.87
N LEU A 508 -19.96 22.48 -4.50
CA LEU A 508 -20.80 23.19 -3.53
C LEU A 508 -22.21 23.54 -4.07
N ARG A 509 -22.38 23.64 -5.39
CA ARG A 509 -23.69 23.77 -6.06
C ARG A 509 -24.44 22.45 -6.11
N GLU A 510 -23.77 21.36 -6.51
CA GLU A 510 -24.36 20.02 -6.53
C GLU A 510 -24.75 19.51 -5.13
N ALA A 511 -24.07 19.98 -4.09
CA ALA A 511 -24.41 19.72 -2.68
C ALA A 511 -25.49 20.65 -2.09
N GLU A 512 -26.13 21.51 -2.89
CA GLU A 512 -27.13 22.52 -2.48
C GLU A 512 -26.64 23.50 -1.37
N VAL A 513 -25.33 23.68 -1.22
CA VAL A 513 -24.72 24.55 -0.20
C VAL A 513 -24.66 26.02 -0.66
N ILE A 514 -24.52 26.24 -1.98
CA ILE A 514 -24.56 27.57 -2.62
C ILE A 514 -25.40 27.54 -3.90
N TYR A 515 -25.96 28.69 -4.28
CA TYR A 515 -26.85 28.88 -5.44
C TYR A 515 -26.17 29.59 -6.62
#